data_AF-A0A8J7D5J6-F1
#
_entry.id   AF-A0A8J7D5J6-F1
#
_cell.length_a   1.000
_cell.length_b   1.000
_cell.length_c   1.000
_cell.angle_alpha   90.00
_cell.angle_beta   90.00
_cell.angle_gamma   90.00
#
_symmetry.space_group_name_H-M   'P 1'
#
loop_
_entity.id
_entity.type
_entity.pdbx_description
1 polymer ?
#
loop_
_entity_poly.entity_id
_entity_poly.type
_entity_poly.pdbx_seq_one_letter_code
_entity_poly.pdbx_strand_id
1 'polypeptide(L)'
;MTVSAGEFSLVLACCNCVKTQQQILNSLIEFSPANIQDILLTPEIETLYTTIKTKIGDTQPEALMVRGLESVLAINQLITSTNLIRNEFQKKFRFPLVLWINDEILRKLVWLAPDFKDWAASTIRFDVASNQLIEFVVKAKEQTISTSASIYTSAGEDRSQFNPS
;
A
#
# COMPACT_ATOMS: atom_id res chain seq x y z
N MET A 1 0.42 -14.15 -5.68
CA MET A 1 0.27 -12.81 -6.30
C MET A 1 1.49 -12.00 -5.91
N THR A 2 2.35 -11.68 -6.88
CA THR A 2 3.59 -10.92 -6.69
C THR A 2 3.26 -9.44 -6.86
N VAL A 3 3.52 -8.61 -5.84
CA VAL A 3 3.52 -7.15 -6.01
C VAL A 3 4.93 -6.79 -6.45
N SER A 4 5.10 -6.41 -7.72
CA SER A 4 6.41 -5.98 -8.23
C SER A 4 6.77 -4.62 -7.60
N ALA A 5 8.03 -4.46 -7.19
CA ALA A 5 8.51 -3.19 -6.66
C ALA A 5 8.30 -2.08 -7.71
N GLY A 6 7.65 -0.98 -7.31
CA GLY A 6 7.34 0.15 -8.20
C GLY A 6 5.99 0.05 -8.94
N GLU A 7 5.16 -0.95 -8.64
CA GLU A 7 3.79 -1.02 -9.15
C GLU A 7 2.77 -0.50 -8.15
N PHE A 8 1.71 0.12 -8.68
CA PHE A 8 0.55 0.48 -7.88
C PHE A 8 -0.14 -0.79 -7.38
N SER A 9 -0.38 -0.86 -6.08
CA SER A 9 -1.27 -1.87 -5.50
C SER A 9 -2.16 -1.22 -4.45
N LEU A 10 -3.46 -1.49 -4.51
CA LEU A 10 -4.41 -1.04 -3.50
C LEU A 10 -4.61 -2.13 -2.44
N VAL A 11 -4.43 -1.78 -1.18
CA VAL A 11 -4.71 -2.64 -0.02
C VAL A 11 -5.74 -1.96 0.86
N LEU A 12 -6.80 -2.69 1.22
CA LEU A 12 -7.80 -2.21 2.16
C LEU A 12 -7.49 -2.78 3.55
N ALA A 13 -7.13 -1.92 4.49
CA ALA A 13 -6.92 -2.25 5.89
C ALA A 13 -8.18 -1.94 6.68
N CYS A 14 -9.00 -2.96 6.93
CA CYS A 14 -10.28 -2.83 7.60
C CYS A 14 -10.10 -2.95 9.12
N CYS A 15 -10.28 -1.85 9.87
CA CYS A 15 -10.19 -1.82 11.31
C CYS A 15 -11.27 -0.91 11.90
N ASN A 16 -12.04 -1.43 12.86
CA ASN A 16 -13.08 -0.65 13.55
C ASN A 16 -12.58 0.04 14.82
N CYS A 17 -11.33 -0.18 15.21
CA CYS A 17 -10.73 0.35 16.44
C CYS A 17 -9.56 1.28 16.11
N VAL A 18 -9.76 2.59 16.30
CA VAL A 18 -8.74 3.61 16.03
C VAL A 18 -7.46 3.36 16.84
N LYS A 19 -7.58 2.87 18.08
CA LYS A 19 -6.42 2.53 18.93
C LYS A 19 -5.59 1.41 18.31
N THR A 20 -6.23 0.34 17.84
CA THR A 20 -5.55 -0.80 17.19
C THR A 20 -4.89 -0.35 15.88
N GLN A 21 -5.60 0.42 15.06
CA GLN A 21 -5.06 1.02 13.84
C GLN A 21 -3.79 1.83 14.12
N GLN A 22 -3.79 2.66 15.18
CA GLN A 22 -2.64 3.48 15.53
C GLN A 22 -1.46 2.65 16.08
N GLN A 23 -1.73 1.62 16.89
CA GLN A 23 -0.69 0.70 17.36
C GLN A 23 -0.01 -0.04 16.21
N ILE A 24 -0.79 -0.50 15.24
CA ILE A 24 -0.23 -1.18 14.07
C ILE A 24 0.56 -0.21 13.21
N LEU A 25 0.05 0.99 12.96
CA LEU A 25 0.76 2.01 12.19
C LEU A 25 2.11 2.38 12.83
N ASN A 26 2.13 2.58 14.16
CA ASN A 26 3.37 2.84 14.89
C ASN A 26 4.37 1.68 14.73
N SER A 27 3.89 0.44 14.85
CA SER A 27 4.74 -0.75 14.68
C SER A 27 5.29 -0.84 13.25
N LEU A 28 4.48 -0.52 12.25
CA LEU A 28 4.93 -0.53 10.84
C LEU A 28 6.00 0.52 10.57
N ILE A 29 5.86 1.72 11.11
CA ILE A 29 6.86 2.78 10.97
C ILE A 29 8.14 2.42 11.73
N GLU A 30 8.03 1.82 12.92
CA GLU A 30 9.17 1.45 13.76
C GLU A 30 9.99 0.29 13.18
N PHE A 31 9.33 -0.76 12.69
CA PHE A 31 9.98 -1.99 12.23
C PHE A 31 10.24 -2.03 10.71
N SER A 32 9.71 -1.07 9.95
CA SER A 32 9.97 -1.00 8.51
C SER A 32 11.11 -0.01 8.22
N PRO A 33 12.16 -0.44 7.49
CA PRO A 33 13.16 0.48 6.95
C PRO A 33 12.62 1.26 5.75
N ALA A 34 11.41 0.95 5.28
CA ALA A 34 10.81 1.60 4.12
C ALA A 34 10.27 2.99 4.48
N ASN A 35 10.35 3.93 3.54
CA ASN A 35 9.76 5.25 3.70
C ASN A 35 8.23 5.20 3.54
N ILE A 36 7.55 4.94 4.65
CA ILE A 36 6.09 4.90 4.75
C ILE A 36 5.59 6.30 5.11
N GLN A 37 4.83 6.91 4.20
CA GLN A 37 4.17 8.17 4.47
C GLN A 37 2.73 7.93 4.94
N ASP A 38 2.28 8.69 5.94
CA ASP A 38 0.90 8.66 6.41
C ASP A 38 0.15 9.96 6.09
N ILE A 39 -1.10 9.83 5.66
CA ILE A 39 -2.02 10.93 5.42
C ILE A 39 -3.27 10.70 6.25
N LEU A 40 -3.56 11.64 7.16
CA LEU A 40 -4.89 11.81 7.72
C LEU A 40 -5.72 12.74 6.82
N LEU A 41 -6.87 12.26 6.38
CA LEU A 41 -7.85 13.01 5.61
C LEU A 41 -8.63 13.95 6.53
N THR A 42 -8.95 15.14 6.03
CA THR A 42 -9.82 16.07 6.74
C THR A 42 -11.28 15.85 6.33
N PRO A 43 -12.26 16.23 7.16
CA PRO A 43 -13.68 16.01 6.85
C PRO A 43 -14.18 16.65 5.55
N GLU A 44 -13.53 17.73 5.10
CA GLU A 44 -13.98 18.60 4.01
C GLU A 44 -13.50 18.17 2.62
N ILE A 45 -12.75 17.06 2.53
CA ILE A 45 -12.20 16.65 1.24
C ILE A 45 -13.30 16.20 0.27
N GLU A 46 -13.11 16.53 -1.01
CA GLU A 46 -14.05 16.17 -2.06
C GLU A 46 -13.53 15.03 -2.95
N THR A 47 -12.21 14.95 -3.16
CA THR A 47 -11.60 13.98 -4.07
C THR A 47 -10.36 13.33 -3.47
N LEU A 48 -10.39 12.01 -3.33
CA LEU A 48 -9.28 11.24 -2.75
C LEU A 48 -7.99 11.39 -3.56
N TYR A 49 -8.09 11.25 -4.89
CA TYR A 49 -6.95 11.33 -5.80
C TYR A 49 -6.20 12.66 -5.70
N THR A 50 -6.91 13.78 -5.76
CA THR A 50 -6.30 15.11 -5.71
C THR A 50 -5.69 15.37 -4.35
N THR A 51 -6.37 14.99 -3.26
CA THR A 51 -5.83 15.12 -1.90
C THR A 51 -4.51 14.36 -1.76
N ILE A 52 -4.45 13.10 -2.23
CA ILE A 52 -3.23 12.29 -2.19
C ILE A 52 -2.14 12.95 -3.05
N LYS A 53 -2.44 13.29 -4.30
CA LYS A 53 -1.49 13.92 -5.22
C LYS A 53 -0.89 15.20 -4.65
N THR A 54 -1.71 16.06 -4.06
CA THR A 54 -1.27 17.34 -3.48
C THR A 54 -0.41 17.12 -2.24
N LYS A 55 -0.76 16.17 -1.36
CA LYS A 55 0.00 15.92 -0.12
C LYS A 55 1.34 15.22 -0.35
N ILE A 56 1.43 14.36 -1.36
CA ILE A 56 2.68 13.68 -1.73
C ILE A 56 3.62 14.61 -2.52
N GLY A 57 3.05 15.49 -3.35
CA GLY A 57 3.83 16.35 -4.24
C GLY A 57 4.56 15.52 -5.30
N ASP A 58 5.82 15.86 -5.54
CA ASP A 58 6.66 15.20 -6.57
C ASP A 58 7.47 14.01 -6.04
N THR A 59 7.67 13.92 -4.73
CA THR A 59 8.39 12.82 -4.07
C THR A 59 7.46 11.65 -3.78
N GLN A 60 7.60 10.55 -4.53
CA GLN A 60 6.81 9.35 -4.28
C GLN A 60 7.37 8.57 -3.07
N PRO A 61 6.55 8.24 -2.06
CA PRO A 61 6.98 7.39 -0.96
C PRO A 61 7.09 5.93 -1.43
N GLU A 62 7.75 5.09 -0.64
CA GLU A 62 7.80 3.65 -0.91
C GLU A 62 6.47 2.97 -0.56
N ALA A 63 5.70 3.54 0.37
CA ALA A 63 4.32 3.17 0.63
C ALA A 63 3.53 4.36 1.17
N LEU A 64 2.23 4.42 0.84
CA LEU A 64 1.33 5.42 1.38
C LEU A 64 0.22 4.78 2.22
N MET A 65 0.03 5.31 3.43
CA MET A 65 -1.13 5.01 4.27
C MET A 65 -2.09 6.19 4.31
N VAL A 66 -3.37 5.95 4.05
CA VAL A 66 -4.42 6.98 4.12
C VAL A 66 -5.45 6.59 5.17
N ARG A 67 -5.79 7.53 6.05
CA ARG A 67 -6.67 7.35 7.21
C ARG A 67 -7.74 8.43 7.25
N GLY A 68 -8.83 8.16 7.97
CA GLY A 68 -9.87 9.17 8.23
C GLY A 68 -10.96 9.25 7.17
N LEU A 69 -11.11 8.22 6.32
CA LEU A 69 -12.22 8.15 5.35
C LEU A 69 -13.58 8.18 6.06
N GLU A 70 -13.67 7.58 7.24
CA GLU A 70 -14.85 7.55 8.11
C GLU A 70 -15.31 8.92 8.59
N SER A 71 -14.43 9.92 8.56
CA SER A 71 -14.71 11.29 9.03
C SER A 71 -15.07 12.24 7.88
N VAL A 72 -15.03 11.79 6.62
CA VAL A 72 -15.34 12.62 5.45
C VAL A 72 -16.83 12.88 5.35
N LEU A 73 -17.22 14.16 5.28
CA LEU A 73 -18.63 14.56 5.25
C LEU A 73 -19.34 14.05 3.98
N ALA A 74 -18.70 14.23 2.82
CA ALA A 74 -19.23 13.83 1.51
C ALA A 74 -18.76 12.43 1.08
N ILE A 75 -18.62 11.49 2.02
CA ILE A 75 -17.96 10.19 1.77
C ILE A 75 -18.55 9.38 0.59
N ASN A 76 -19.87 9.38 0.42
CA ASN A 76 -20.49 8.67 -0.70
C ASN A 76 -20.05 9.25 -2.05
N GLN A 77 -20.01 10.58 -2.17
CA GLN A 77 -19.58 11.26 -3.38
C GLN A 77 -18.08 11.05 -3.62
N LEU A 78 -17.26 11.09 -2.56
CA LEU A 78 -15.84 10.81 -2.64
C LEU A 78 -15.56 9.37 -3.13
N ILE A 79 -16.30 8.39 -2.62
CA ILE A 79 -16.15 6.99 -3.05
C ILE A 79 -16.56 6.84 -4.52
N THR A 80 -17.72 7.38 -4.91
CA THR A 80 -18.19 7.34 -6.30
C THR A 80 -17.20 8.01 -7.24
N SER A 81 -16.69 9.19 -6.90
CA SER A 81 -15.73 9.92 -7.75
C SER A 81 -14.41 9.18 -7.86
N THR A 82 -13.95 8.54 -6.79
CA THR A 82 -12.76 7.67 -6.78
C THR A 82 -12.91 6.51 -7.76
N ASN A 83 -14.09 5.90 -7.86
CA ASN A 83 -14.35 4.82 -8.82
C ASN A 83 -14.17 5.26 -10.28
N LEU A 84 -14.62 6.48 -10.61
CA LEU A 84 -14.58 7.04 -11.96
C LEU A 84 -13.15 7.28 -12.45
N ILE A 85 -12.28 7.74 -11.56
CA ILE A 85 -10.89 8.11 -11.88
C ILE A 85 -9.87 7.03 -11.47
N ARG A 86 -10.33 5.81 -11.17
CA ARG A 86 -9.46 4.71 -10.71
C ARG A 86 -8.22 4.56 -11.59
N ASN A 87 -8.39 4.57 -12.92
CA ASN A 87 -7.29 4.38 -13.88
C ASN A 87 -6.17 5.43 -13.73
N GLU A 88 -6.47 6.62 -13.20
CA GLU A 88 -5.49 7.67 -12.95
C GLU A 88 -4.57 7.35 -11.76
N PHE A 89 -5.04 6.56 -10.78
CA PHE A 89 -4.21 6.12 -9.66
C PHE A 89 -3.02 5.30 -10.16
N GLN A 90 -3.24 4.27 -10.99
CA GLN A 90 -2.15 3.42 -11.50
C GLN A 90 -1.21 4.17 -12.46
N LYS A 91 -1.73 5.15 -13.21
CA LYS A 91 -0.88 5.98 -14.08
C LYS A 91 0.07 6.85 -13.28
N LYS A 92 -0.41 7.42 -12.17
CA LYS A 92 0.32 8.46 -11.43
C LYS A 92 1.13 7.91 -10.25
N PHE A 93 0.57 6.95 -9.51
CA PHE A 93 1.17 6.38 -8.30
C PHE A 93 1.88 5.07 -8.64
N ARG A 94 3.15 4.96 -8.26
CA ARG A 94 4.00 3.77 -8.50
C ARG A 94 4.41 3.12 -7.18
N PHE A 95 3.49 3.10 -6.22
CA PHE A 95 3.71 2.61 -4.87
C PHE A 95 2.44 1.95 -4.32
N PRO A 96 2.56 1.06 -3.32
CA PRO A 96 1.43 0.50 -2.59
C PRO A 96 0.67 1.60 -1.82
N LEU A 97 -0.65 1.62 -2.03
CA LEU A 97 -1.60 2.47 -1.33
C LEU A 97 -2.41 1.63 -0.34
N VAL A 98 -2.28 1.92 0.95
CA VAL A 98 -3.06 1.31 2.02
C VAL A 98 -4.15 2.26 2.47
N LEU A 99 -5.41 1.90 2.23
CA LEU A 99 -6.57 2.63 2.74
C LEU A 99 -7.04 2.00 4.05
N TRP A 100 -6.95 2.76 5.14
CA TRP A 100 -7.57 2.40 6.40
C TRP A 100 -9.06 2.74 6.36
N ILE A 101 -9.88 1.72 6.59
CA ILE A 101 -11.33 1.80 6.50
C ILE A 101 -11.96 1.06 7.67
N ASN A 102 -13.20 1.40 7.99
CA ASN A 102 -14.03 0.60 8.89
C ASN A 102 -15.06 -0.20 8.08
N ASP A 103 -15.89 -1.00 8.76
CA ASP A 103 -16.93 -1.79 8.10
C ASP A 103 -17.95 -0.96 7.33
N GLU A 104 -18.26 0.26 7.79
CA GLU A 104 -19.17 1.16 7.10
C GLU A 104 -18.59 1.60 5.75
N ILE A 105 -17.34 2.06 5.75
CA ILE A 105 -16.64 2.47 4.53
C ILE A 105 -16.46 1.28 3.59
N LEU A 106 -16.14 0.10 4.11
CA LEU A 106 -16.03 -1.10 3.29
C LEU A 106 -17.36 -1.43 2.59
N ARG A 107 -18.49 -1.33 3.29
CA ARG A 107 -19.82 -1.52 2.68
C ARG A 107 -20.06 -0.47 1.60
N LYS A 108 -19.77 0.81 1.87
CA LYS A 108 -19.92 1.88 0.88
C LYS A 108 -19.06 1.64 -0.36
N LEU A 109 -17.82 1.18 -0.20
CA LEU A 109 -16.94 0.81 -1.32
C LEU A 109 -17.53 -0.32 -2.17
N VAL A 110 -18.10 -1.36 -1.56
CA VAL A 110 -18.78 -2.45 -2.29
C VAL A 110 -19.91 -1.92 -3.16
N TRP A 111 -20.71 -1.00 -2.64
CA TRP A 111 -21.92 -0.53 -3.32
C TRP A 111 -21.66 0.60 -4.31
N LEU A 112 -20.77 1.53 -3.98
CA LEU A 112 -20.59 2.79 -4.72
C LEU A 112 -19.35 2.79 -5.61
N ALA A 113 -18.37 1.93 -5.32
CA ALA A 113 -17.12 1.84 -6.06
C ALA A 113 -16.66 0.39 -6.27
N PRO A 114 -17.50 -0.46 -6.90
CA PRO A 114 -17.17 -1.86 -7.10
C PRO A 114 -15.89 -2.03 -7.93
N ASP A 115 -15.67 -1.24 -8.98
CA ASP A 115 -14.47 -1.36 -9.82
C ASP A 115 -13.20 -0.98 -9.05
N PHE A 116 -13.26 0.03 -8.18
CA PHE A 116 -12.16 0.42 -7.32
C PHE A 116 -11.89 -0.64 -6.25
N LYS A 117 -12.94 -1.26 -5.70
CA LYS A 117 -12.80 -2.36 -4.75
C LYS A 117 -12.19 -3.61 -5.40
N ASP A 118 -12.61 -3.98 -6.60
CA ASP A 118 -12.08 -5.13 -7.34
C ASP A 118 -10.60 -4.97 -7.66
N TRP A 119 -10.12 -3.72 -7.66
CA TRP A 119 -8.72 -3.38 -7.82
C TRP A 119 -7.89 -3.51 -6.54
N ALA A 120 -8.54 -3.62 -5.38
CA ALA A 120 -7.85 -3.93 -4.15
C ALA A 120 -7.33 -5.37 -4.21
N ALA A 121 -6.00 -5.52 -4.20
CA ALA A 121 -5.35 -6.83 -4.24
C ALA A 121 -5.76 -7.70 -3.04
N SER A 122 -5.98 -7.06 -1.88
CA SER A 122 -6.39 -7.71 -0.63
C SER A 122 -7.19 -6.75 0.24
N THR A 123 -8.22 -7.29 0.92
CA THR A 123 -8.81 -6.66 2.10
C THR A 123 -8.33 -7.41 3.34
N ILE A 124 -7.53 -6.77 4.18
CA ILE A 124 -7.02 -7.33 5.43
C ILE A 124 -7.87 -6.78 6.56
N ARG A 125 -8.42 -7.66 7.40
CA ARG A 125 -9.22 -7.28 8.57
C ARG A 125 -8.40 -7.34 9.84
N PHE A 126 -8.39 -6.25 10.58
CA PHE A 126 -7.87 -6.14 11.94
C PHE A 126 -9.04 -6.14 12.88
N ASP A 127 -9.46 -7.35 13.28
CA ASP A 127 -10.25 -7.49 14.49
C ASP A 127 -9.33 -7.35 15.70
N VAL A 128 -9.90 -7.07 16.87
CA VAL A 128 -9.16 -6.89 18.13
C VAL A 128 -8.42 -8.17 18.56
N ALA A 129 -8.72 -9.31 17.96
CA ALA A 129 -8.14 -10.63 18.25
C ALA A 129 -7.06 -11.10 17.25
N SER A 130 -6.90 -10.47 16.08
CA SER A 130 -6.14 -11.03 14.96
C SER A 130 -5.07 -10.07 14.41
N ASN A 131 -3.89 -10.10 15.02
CA ASN A 131 -2.69 -9.38 14.59
C ASN A 131 -2.06 -9.98 13.30
N GLN A 132 -2.74 -9.90 12.15
CA GLN A 132 -2.23 -10.44 10.88
C GLN A 132 -1.51 -9.41 9.97
N LEU A 133 -1.29 -8.17 10.43
CA LEU A 133 -0.70 -7.11 9.57
C LEU A 133 0.81 -7.26 9.36
N ILE A 134 1.52 -7.83 10.35
CA ILE A 134 2.97 -7.97 10.29
C ILE A 134 3.37 -8.93 9.15
N GLU A 135 2.60 -10.00 8.91
CA GLU A 135 2.91 -10.98 7.87
C GLU A 135 2.87 -10.41 6.44
N PHE A 136 2.00 -9.43 6.16
CA PHE A 136 1.89 -8.85 4.81
C PHE A 136 3.04 -7.89 4.49
N VAL A 137 3.47 -7.07 5.45
CA VAL A 137 4.59 -6.14 5.26
C VAL A 137 5.92 -6.89 5.20
N VAL A 138 6.06 -7.97 5.97
CA VAL A 138 7.24 -8.85 5.87
C VAL A 138 7.27 -9.59 4.52
N LYS A 139 6.13 -10.09 4.01
CA LYS A 139 6.08 -10.73 2.68
C LYS A 139 6.40 -9.78 1.53
N ALA A 140 6.02 -8.51 1.62
CA ALA A 140 6.35 -7.50 0.60
C ALA A 140 7.87 -7.25 0.49
N LYS A 141 8.63 -7.49 1.57
CA LYS A 141 10.10 -7.39 1.57
C LYS A 141 10.81 -8.57 0.90
N GLU A 142 10.31 -9.79 1.08
CA GLU A 142 11.01 -11.00 0.63
C GLU A 142 11.00 -11.16 -0.91
N GLN A 143 10.02 -10.56 -1.60
CA GLN A 143 9.94 -10.60 -3.06
C GLN A 143 10.92 -9.64 -3.77
N THR A 144 11.46 -8.64 -3.08
CA THR A 144 12.45 -7.70 -3.66
C THR A 144 13.89 -8.24 -3.59
N ILE A 145 14.18 -9.18 -2.69
CA ILE A 145 15.55 -9.69 -2.50
C ILE A 145 15.90 -10.82 -3.50
N SER A 146 14.91 -11.54 -4.05
CA SER A 146 15.22 -12.66 -4.97
C SER A 146 15.59 -12.24 -6.40
N THR A 147 15.28 -11.00 -6.80
CA THR A 147 15.51 -10.54 -8.20
C THR A 147 16.90 -9.94 -8.42
N SER A 148 17.65 -9.58 -7.36
CA SER A 148 19.03 -9.06 -7.50
C SER A 148 20.12 -10.14 -7.51
N ALA A 149 19.79 -11.39 -7.14
CA ALA A 149 20.77 -12.47 -7.06
C ALA A 149 21.09 -13.15 -8.40
N SER A 150 20.34 -12.89 -9.48
CA SER A 150 20.54 -13.59 -10.77
C SER A 150 21.37 -12.84 -11.82
N ILE A 151 21.85 -11.61 -11.55
CA ILE A 151 22.57 -10.81 -12.57
C ILE A 151 24.12 -10.86 -12.43
N TYR A 152 24.68 -11.39 -11.34
CA TYR A 152 26.15 -11.35 -11.13
C TYR A 152 26.94 -12.64 -11.42
N THR A 153 26.42 -13.64 -12.15
CA THR A 153 27.18 -14.90 -12.39
C THR A 153 27.61 -15.15 -13.83
N SER A 154 27.85 -14.13 -14.65
CA SER A 154 28.54 -14.37 -15.92
C SER A 154 29.31 -13.15 -16.45
N ALA A 155 30.54 -12.96 -15.96
CA ALA A 155 31.59 -12.30 -16.73
C ALA A 155 32.97 -12.64 -16.12
N GLY A 156 33.80 -13.38 -16.88
CA GLY A 156 35.28 -13.39 -16.92
C GLY A 156 36.07 -13.43 -15.60
N GLU A 157 37.15 -14.19 -15.43
CA GLU A 157 38.18 -14.58 -16.40
C GLU A 157 38.97 -15.80 -15.87
N ASP A 158 39.27 -16.68 -16.82
CA ASP A 158 40.50 -17.43 -16.99
C ASP A 158 41.75 -16.89 -16.25
N ARG A 159 42.43 -17.76 -15.48
CA ARG A 159 43.91 -17.90 -15.52
C ARG A 159 44.42 -19.13 -14.73
N SER A 160 44.98 -20.05 -15.50
CA SER A 160 46.28 -20.70 -15.27
C SER A 160 46.44 -21.73 -14.15
N GLN A 161 46.40 -22.99 -14.59
CA GLN A 161 47.38 -24.07 -14.34
C GLN A 161 48.41 -23.85 -13.20
N PHE A 162 48.35 -24.71 -12.17
CA PHE A 162 49.56 -25.26 -11.56
C PHE A 162 49.31 -26.70 -11.09
N ASN A 163 50.07 -27.63 -11.67
CA ASN A 163 50.00 -29.08 -11.45
C ASN A 163 50.95 -29.47 -10.29
N PRO A 164 50.61 -30.42 -9.41
CA PRO A 164 51.52 -30.87 -8.36
C PRO A 164 52.36 -32.05 -8.85
N SER A 165 53.67 -32.00 -8.63
CA SER A 165 54.57 -33.15 -8.44
C SER A 165 55.86 -32.65 -7.78
#